data_AF-A0A218QAL2-F1
#
_entry.id   AF-A0A218QAL2-F1
#
_cell.length_a   1.000
_cell.length_b   1.000
_cell.length_c   1.000
_cell.angle_alpha   90.00
_cell.angle_beta   90.00
_cell.angle_gamma   90.00
#
_symmetry.space_group_name_H-M   'P 1'
#
loop_
_entity.id
_entity.type
_entity.pdbx_description
1 polymer ?
#
loop_
_entity_poly.entity_id
_entity_poly.type
_entity_poly.pdbx_seq_one_letter_code
_entity_poly.pdbx_strand_id
1 'polypeptide(L)'
;MTTIKFQDPRAKAIAQQIEAINNAAYSEAYDPILHNQAVHGGLSPIEGILRYEIFMNRVKEAARKREIVWREQVKQGISGIEWYTITYGGISVELPKLQESLKFAPGDQDILMQSKFAAFNFLNHWNKNFKLWRFSESSWHRTNLVDFYKEFLNNDWIEIWVDDSISTNLLEDGSYGEEPTFAINAFCCWGDPSEIHASTAYPESGSVWFQWNNFTPWK
;
A
#
# COMPACT_ATOMS: atom_id res chain seq x y z
N MET A 1 -14.40 -12.69 2.36
CA MET A 1 -13.10 -13.07 2.96
C MET A 1 -12.09 -13.12 1.85
N THR A 2 -11.09 -12.24 1.87
CA THR A 2 -9.96 -12.27 0.94
C THR A 2 -9.05 -13.43 1.34
N THR A 3 -8.98 -14.48 0.52
CA THR A 3 -8.00 -15.53 0.74
C THR A 3 -6.64 -15.03 0.26
N ILE A 4 -5.67 -14.97 1.17
CA ILE A 4 -4.29 -14.59 0.86
C ILE A 4 -3.44 -15.85 0.81
N LYS A 5 -2.67 -16.03 -0.27
CA LYS A 5 -1.77 -17.17 -0.47
C LYS A 5 -0.42 -16.68 -0.95
N PHE A 6 0.64 -16.93 -0.19
CA PHE A 6 2.00 -16.65 -0.63
C PHE A 6 2.39 -17.53 -1.83
N GLN A 7 3.12 -16.95 -2.78
CA GLN A 7 3.73 -17.68 -3.89
C GLN A 7 4.74 -18.71 -3.38
N ASP A 8 5.57 -18.32 -2.40
CA ASP A 8 6.44 -19.23 -1.65
C ASP A 8 5.93 -19.39 -0.21
N PRO A 9 5.60 -20.62 0.25
CA PRO A 9 5.10 -20.84 1.62
C PRO A 9 6.05 -20.36 2.73
N ARG A 10 7.37 -20.29 2.46
CA ARG A 10 8.38 -19.80 3.41
C ARG A 10 8.27 -18.30 3.64
N ALA A 11 7.74 -17.55 2.67
CA ALA A 11 7.60 -16.11 2.72
C ALA A 11 6.75 -15.63 3.91
N LYS A 12 5.74 -16.42 4.32
CA LYS A 12 4.89 -16.11 5.48
C LYS A 12 5.70 -15.92 6.76
N ALA A 13 6.66 -16.80 7.03
CA ALA A 13 7.47 -16.73 8.24
C ALA A 13 8.41 -15.51 8.21
N ILE A 14 8.92 -15.17 7.01
CA ILE A 14 9.77 -13.99 6.82
C ILE A 14 8.96 -12.70 7.03
N ALA A 15 7.76 -12.61 6.46
CA ALA A 15 6.88 -11.45 6.64
C ALA A 15 6.57 -11.22 8.13
N GLN A 16 6.25 -12.29 8.86
CA GLN A 16 6.03 -12.24 10.31
C GLN A 16 7.28 -11.80 11.09
N GLN A 17 8.47 -12.21 10.66
CA GLN A 17 9.72 -11.78 11.27
C GLN A 17 9.97 -10.27 11.06
N ILE A 18 9.70 -9.75 9.86
CA ILE A 18 9.82 -8.33 9.54
C ILE A 18 8.80 -7.51 10.35
N GLU A 19 7.56 -7.98 10.45
CA GLU A 19 6.50 -7.36 11.24
C GLU A 19 6.89 -7.31 12.73
N ALA A 20 7.46 -8.39 13.27
CA ALA A 20 7.97 -8.41 14.65
C ALA A 20 9.09 -7.39 14.87
N ILE A 21 10.00 -7.21 13.91
CA ILE A 21 11.05 -6.17 13.96
C ILE A 21 10.41 -4.77 13.98
N ASN A 22 9.41 -4.51 13.15
CA ASN A 22 8.69 -3.24 13.08
C ASN A 22 7.96 -2.94 14.39
N ASN A 23 7.20 -3.93 14.89
CA ASN A 23 6.43 -3.81 16.12
C ASN A 23 7.33 -3.59 17.32
N ALA A 24 8.45 -4.32 17.44
CA ALA A 24 9.42 -4.11 18.51
C ALA A 24 10.00 -2.69 18.47
N ALA A 25 10.36 -2.21 17.28
CA ALA A 25 10.90 -0.85 17.11
C ALA A 25 9.88 0.22 17.49
N TYR A 26 8.61 0.05 17.11
CA TYR A 26 7.53 0.95 17.49
C TYR A 26 7.25 0.89 18.98
N SER A 27 7.06 -0.30 19.57
CA SER A 27 6.75 -0.47 20.99
C SER A 27 7.87 -0.01 21.91
N GLU A 28 9.13 -0.19 21.52
CA GLU A 28 10.28 0.30 22.29
C GLU A 28 10.49 1.80 22.17
N ALA A 29 9.93 2.44 21.13
CA ALA A 29 10.00 3.88 20.93
C ALA A 29 8.72 4.61 21.39
N TYR A 30 7.64 3.87 21.62
CA TYR A 30 6.36 4.35 22.12
C TYR A 30 6.35 4.37 23.66
N ASP A 31 6.21 5.56 24.25
CA ASP A 31 6.09 5.74 25.71
C ASP A 31 4.65 6.12 26.08
N PRO A 32 3.85 5.18 26.64
CA PRO A 32 2.45 5.43 26.98
C PRO A 32 2.26 6.43 28.13
N ILE A 33 3.28 6.73 28.95
CA ILE A 33 3.19 7.69 30.05
C ILE A 33 3.06 9.13 29.52
N LEU A 34 3.62 9.41 28.33
CA LEU A 34 3.60 10.73 27.72
C LEU A 34 2.35 11.02 26.90
N HIS A 35 1.67 9.99 26.41
CA HIS A 35 0.43 10.16 25.64
C HIS A 35 -0.76 10.54 26.53
N ASN A 36 -0.75 10.10 27.81
CA ASN A 36 -1.81 10.35 28.78
C ASN A 36 -1.49 11.49 29.78
N GLN A 37 -0.31 12.12 29.69
CA GLN A 37 -0.07 13.36 30.42
C GLN A 37 -0.67 14.52 29.63
N ALA A 38 -1.85 14.99 30.04
CA ALA A 38 -2.29 16.34 29.73
C ALA A 38 -1.17 17.29 30.18
N VAL A 39 -0.46 17.84 29.21
CA VAL A 39 0.78 18.59 29.43
C VAL A 39 0.46 19.92 30.12
N HIS A 40 0.41 19.91 31.45
CA HIS A 40 0.69 21.10 32.23
C HIS A 40 2.21 21.23 32.37
N GLY A 41 2.83 21.83 31.36
CA GLY A 41 4.28 22.07 31.30
C GLY A 41 4.91 21.33 30.13
N GLY A 42 5.02 22.01 28.98
CA GLY A 42 5.66 21.50 27.76
C GLY A 42 7.02 20.87 28.06
N LEU A 43 7.27 19.69 27.50
CA LEU A 43 8.59 19.06 27.51
C LEU A 43 9.65 20.11 27.15
N SER A 44 10.74 20.14 27.91
CA SER A 44 11.86 21.03 27.59
C SER A 44 12.35 20.73 26.16
N PRO A 45 12.78 21.74 25.37
CA PRO A 45 13.35 21.52 24.04
C PRO A 45 14.46 20.45 24.02
N ILE A 46 15.24 20.33 25.11
CA ILE A 46 16.31 19.33 25.25
C ILE A 46 15.73 17.92 25.39
N GLU A 47 14.67 17.74 26.17
CA GLU A 47 14.01 16.44 26.36
C GLU A 47 13.29 15.99 25.08
N GLY A 48 12.71 16.93 24.33
CA GLY A 48 12.13 16.67 23.00
C GLY A 48 13.17 16.19 21.99
N ILE A 49 14.33 16.85 21.92
CA ILE A 49 15.44 16.49 21.03
C ILE A 49 15.99 15.08 21.36
N LEU A 50 16.29 14.81 22.63
CA LEU A 50 16.83 13.51 23.07
C LEU A 50 15.87 12.35 22.74
N ARG A 51 14.56 12.55 22.90
CA ARG A 51 13.56 11.52 22.60
C ARG A 51 13.40 11.28 21.10
N TYR A 52 13.46 12.34 20.29
CA TYR A 52 13.50 12.20 18.84
C TYR A 52 14.74 11.41 18.39
N GLU A 53 15.91 11.67 18.97
CA GLU A 53 17.13 10.90 18.67
C GLU A 53 17.00 9.43 19.05
N ILE A 54 16.43 9.11 20.21
CA ILE A 54 16.17 7.72 20.62
C ILE A 54 15.23 7.04 19.62
N PHE A 55 14.12 7.68 19.26
CA PHE A 55 13.19 7.18 18.25
C PHE A 55 13.90 6.92 16.92
N MET A 56 14.65 7.89 16.41
CA MET A 56 15.39 7.77 15.15
C MET A 56 16.45 6.66 15.20
N ASN A 57 17.13 6.48 16.33
CA ASN A 57 18.09 5.39 16.52
C ASN A 57 17.40 4.01 16.48
N ARG A 58 16.21 3.88 17.08
CA ARG A 58 15.40 2.64 17.03
C ARG A 58 14.93 2.35 15.60
N VAL A 59 14.44 3.36 14.88
CA VAL A 59 14.05 3.23 13.48
C VAL A 59 15.22 2.78 12.61
N LYS A 60 16.42 3.34 12.82
CA LYS A 60 17.65 2.95 12.10
C LYS A 60 18.06 1.51 12.39
N GLU A 61 18.04 1.09 13.66
CA GLU A 61 18.39 -0.30 14.01
C GLU A 61 17.36 -1.30 13.47
N ALA A 62 16.07 -0.95 13.50
CA ALA A 62 15.03 -1.75 12.88
C ALA A 62 15.25 -1.89 11.36
N ALA A 63 15.59 -0.80 10.67
CA ALA A 63 15.93 -0.83 9.25
C ALA A 63 17.12 -1.76 8.97
N ARG A 64 18.18 -1.71 9.79
CA ARG A 64 19.35 -2.59 9.66
C ARG A 64 18.97 -4.07 9.85
N LYS A 65 18.12 -4.37 10.82
CA LYS A 65 17.62 -5.74 11.07
C LYS A 65 16.77 -6.26 9.90
N ARG A 66 15.85 -5.44 9.38
CA ARG A 66 15.05 -5.79 8.19
C ARG A 66 15.95 -6.09 6.99
N GLU A 67 16.94 -5.25 6.76
CA GLU A 67 17.88 -5.39 5.64
C GLU A 67 18.67 -6.72 5.68
N ILE A 68 18.98 -7.24 6.87
CA ILE A 68 19.61 -8.56 7.00
C ILE A 68 18.65 -9.67 6.58
N VAL A 69 17.39 -9.59 7.04
CA VAL A 69 16.34 -10.57 6.72
C VAL A 69 16.01 -10.55 5.23
N TRP A 70 15.84 -9.37 4.63
CA TRP A 70 15.59 -9.23 3.19
C TRP A 70 16.73 -9.76 2.33
N ARG A 71 17.99 -9.49 2.68
CA ARG A 71 19.13 -10.06 1.95
C ARG A 71 19.11 -11.58 1.94
N GLU A 72 18.78 -12.20 3.05
CA GLU A 72 18.69 -13.65 3.13
C GLU A 72 17.46 -14.19 2.39
N GLN A 73 16.30 -13.51 2.45
CA GLN A 73 15.11 -13.82 1.65
C GLN A 73 15.45 -13.89 0.15
N VAL A 74 16.03 -12.81 -0.37
CA VAL A 74 16.36 -12.69 -1.81
C VAL A 74 17.42 -13.71 -2.21
N LYS A 75 18.46 -13.90 -1.38
CA LYS A 75 19.52 -14.89 -1.62
C LYS A 75 18.98 -16.33 -1.70
N GLN A 76 17.94 -16.65 -0.92
CA GLN A 76 17.26 -17.95 -0.97
C GLN A 76 16.23 -18.07 -2.11
N GLY A 77 16.03 -17.01 -2.90
CA GLY A 77 15.02 -16.95 -3.95
C GLY A 77 13.59 -17.06 -3.43
N ILE A 78 13.34 -16.60 -2.19
CA ILE A 78 12.00 -16.65 -1.60
C ILE A 78 11.18 -15.49 -2.15
N SER A 79 10.19 -15.83 -2.96
CA SER A 79 9.27 -14.86 -3.58
C SER A 79 8.57 -13.99 -2.54
N GLY A 80 8.53 -12.69 -2.79
CA GLY A 80 7.77 -11.71 -2.01
C GLY A 80 6.30 -11.62 -2.42
N ILE A 81 5.88 -12.36 -3.45
CA ILE A 81 4.53 -12.28 -4.01
C ILE A 81 3.52 -12.98 -3.11
N GLU A 82 2.39 -12.30 -2.88
CA GLU A 82 1.16 -12.91 -2.39
C GLU A 82 0.04 -12.77 -3.42
N TRP A 83 -0.76 -13.82 -3.51
CA TRP A 83 -1.97 -13.87 -4.32
C TRP A 83 -3.16 -13.52 -3.45
N TYR A 84 -4.02 -12.67 -3.98
CA TYR A 84 -5.25 -12.24 -3.35
C TYR A 84 -6.39 -12.31 -4.35
N THR A 85 -7.59 -12.64 -3.86
CA THR A 85 -8.82 -12.60 -4.66
C THR A 85 -9.59 -11.34 -4.35
N ILE A 86 -9.76 -10.49 -5.36
CA ILE A 86 -10.69 -9.37 -5.31
C ILE A 86 -12.06 -9.90 -5.72
N THR A 87 -13.10 -9.57 -4.96
CA THR A 87 -14.49 -9.82 -5.36
C THR A 87 -15.28 -8.54 -5.19
N TYR A 88 -15.95 -8.11 -6.25
CA TYR A 88 -16.80 -6.92 -6.24
C TYR A 88 -18.01 -7.19 -7.12
N GLY A 89 -19.22 -6.89 -6.64
CA GLY A 89 -20.47 -7.10 -7.39
C GLY A 89 -20.64 -8.50 -8.00
N GLY A 90 -20.14 -9.55 -7.33
CA GLY A 90 -20.21 -10.94 -7.80
C GLY A 90 -19.19 -11.34 -8.87
N ILE A 91 -18.31 -10.41 -9.29
CA ILE A 91 -17.19 -10.70 -10.18
C ILE A 91 -15.91 -10.81 -9.34
N SER A 92 -15.11 -11.83 -9.62
CA SER A 92 -13.86 -12.08 -8.92
C SER A 92 -12.68 -12.12 -9.87
N VAL A 93 -11.52 -11.67 -9.40
CA VAL A 93 -10.23 -11.82 -10.07
C VAL A 93 -9.17 -12.19 -9.02
N GLU A 94 -8.31 -13.15 -9.34
CA GLU A 94 -7.13 -13.48 -8.53
C GLU A 94 -5.92 -12.76 -9.12
N LEU A 95 -5.22 -11.98 -8.30
CA LEU A 95 -4.09 -11.16 -8.71
C LEU A 95 -2.91 -11.35 -7.74
N PRO A 96 -1.68 -11.23 -8.24
CA PRO A 96 -0.50 -11.13 -7.41
C PRO A 96 -0.29 -9.67 -6.96
N LYS A 97 0.31 -9.48 -5.79
CA LYS A 97 0.93 -8.21 -5.36
C LYS A 97 2.19 -8.49 -4.55
N LEU A 98 3.04 -7.49 -4.40
CA LEU A 98 4.10 -7.56 -3.42
C LEU A 98 3.49 -7.51 -2.01
N GLN A 99 3.89 -8.43 -1.13
CA GLN A 99 3.56 -8.29 0.28
C GLN A 99 4.43 -7.17 0.90
N GLU A 100 3.79 -6.22 1.59
CA GLU A 100 4.39 -4.96 2.07
C GLU A 100 5.68 -5.11 2.92
N SER A 101 5.86 -6.26 3.57
CA SER A 101 7.02 -6.56 4.42
C SER A 101 8.14 -7.32 3.71
N LEU A 102 7.98 -7.69 2.44
CA LEU A 102 8.93 -8.51 1.68
C LEU A 102 9.58 -7.73 0.53
N LYS A 103 10.71 -8.23 0.05
CA LYS A 103 11.38 -7.75 -1.17
C LYS A 103 11.14 -8.68 -2.36
N PHE A 104 11.42 -8.20 -3.57
CA PHE A 104 11.39 -9.03 -4.77
C PHE A 104 12.50 -10.06 -4.76
N ALA A 105 12.15 -11.30 -5.07
CA ALA A 105 13.09 -12.28 -5.59
C ALA A 105 13.15 -12.20 -7.13
N PRO A 106 14.24 -12.67 -7.76
CA PRO A 106 14.28 -12.82 -9.22
C PRO A 106 13.06 -13.58 -9.76
N GLY A 107 12.37 -13.01 -10.74
CA GLY A 107 11.15 -13.56 -11.35
C GLY A 107 9.83 -13.06 -10.77
N ASP A 108 9.84 -12.39 -9.62
CA ASP A 108 8.61 -11.85 -9.02
C ASP A 108 7.97 -10.75 -9.90
N GLN A 109 8.78 -9.94 -10.57
CA GLN A 109 8.29 -8.91 -11.51
C GLN A 109 7.58 -9.54 -12.70
N ASP A 110 8.10 -10.64 -13.25
CA ASP A 110 7.46 -11.35 -14.37
C ASP A 110 6.07 -11.87 -13.99
N ILE A 111 5.89 -12.33 -12.74
CA ILE A 111 4.59 -12.76 -12.21
C ILE A 111 3.60 -11.59 -12.21
N LEU A 112 4.02 -10.42 -11.71
CA LEU A 112 3.20 -9.21 -11.72
C LEU A 112 2.82 -8.79 -13.14
N MET A 113 3.78 -8.77 -14.06
CA MET A 113 3.57 -8.41 -15.47
C MET A 113 2.58 -9.36 -16.16
N GLN A 114 2.66 -10.66 -15.90
CA GLN A 114 1.75 -11.66 -16.49
C GLN A 114 0.29 -11.47 -16.04
N SER A 115 0.07 -10.93 -14.84
CA SER A 115 -1.29 -10.72 -14.30
C SER A 115 -2.03 -9.50 -14.88
N LYS A 116 -1.31 -8.59 -15.54
CA LYS A 116 -1.85 -7.34 -16.10
C LYS A 116 -3.11 -7.53 -16.93
N PHE A 117 -3.17 -8.56 -17.75
CA PHE A 117 -4.33 -8.79 -18.61
C PHE A 117 -5.57 -9.21 -17.82
N ALA A 118 -5.40 -10.02 -16.76
CA ALA A 118 -6.49 -10.38 -15.86
C ALA A 118 -7.01 -9.13 -15.11
N ALA A 119 -6.11 -8.30 -14.60
CA ALA A 119 -6.42 -7.02 -13.97
C ALA A 119 -7.19 -6.09 -14.93
N PHE A 120 -6.72 -5.95 -16.17
CA PHE A 120 -7.38 -5.13 -17.19
C PHE A 120 -8.80 -5.62 -17.50
N ASN A 121 -9.00 -6.93 -17.66
CA ASN A 121 -10.33 -7.49 -17.94
C ASN A 121 -11.32 -7.21 -16.80
N PHE A 122 -10.85 -7.32 -15.56
CA PHE A 122 -11.64 -6.97 -14.38
C PHE A 122 -12.03 -5.48 -14.39
N LEU A 123 -11.08 -4.58 -14.59
CA LEU A 123 -11.33 -3.13 -14.61
C LEU A 123 -12.23 -2.71 -15.80
N ASN A 124 -12.01 -3.30 -16.98
CA ASN A 124 -12.79 -3.04 -18.18
C ASN A 124 -14.26 -3.48 -18.03
N HIS A 125 -14.53 -4.55 -17.27
CA HIS A 125 -15.90 -4.93 -16.90
C HIS A 125 -16.61 -3.78 -16.17
N TRP A 126 -15.96 -3.22 -15.16
CA TRP A 126 -16.51 -2.17 -14.30
C TRP A 126 -16.56 -0.79 -14.94
N ASN A 127 -15.74 -0.53 -15.96
CA ASN A 127 -15.77 0.72 -16.73
C ASN A 127 -17.12 1.01 -17.41
N LYS A 128 -17.99 0.01 -17.58
CA LYS A 128 -19.35 0.20 -18.10
C LYS A 128 -20.33 0.77 -17.05
N ASN A 129 -20.03 0.56 -15.77
CA ASN A 129 -20.92 0.85 -14.65
C ASN A 129 -20.46 2.06 -13.82
N PHE A 130 -19.17 2.42 -13.92
CA PHE A 130 -18.55 3.49 -13.15
C PHE A 130 -17.90 4.56 -14.03
N LYS A 131 -17.77 5.77 -13.47
CA LYS A 131 -16.88 6.79 -14.03
C LYS A 131 -15.45 6.45 -13.63
N LEU A 132 -14.51 6.82 -14.51
CA LEU A 132 -13.09 6.64 -14.28
C LEU A 132 -12.45 7.97 -13.91
N TRP A 133 -11.63 7.94 -12.87
CA TRP A 133 -10.90 9.07 -12.32
C TRP A 133 -9.42 8.76 -12.30
N ARG A 134 -8.59 9.78 -12.56
CA ARG A 134 -7.13 9.75 -12.42
C ARG A 134 -6.74 10.78 -11.37
N PHE A 135 -5.85 10.39 -10.46
CA PHE A 135 -5.24 11.34 -9.53
C PHE A 135 -3.98 11.94 -10.15
N SER A 136 -3.85 13.25 -10.13
CA SER A 136 -2.67 14.00 -10.56
C SER A 136 -2.59 15.33 -9.83
N GLU A 137 -1.37 15.82 -9.55
CA GLU A 137 -1.16 17.17 -8.99
C GLU A 137 -1.97 17.45 -7.70
N SER A 138 -2.20 16.43 -6.88
CA SER A 138 -2.99 16.50 -5.63
C SER A 138 -4.52 16.61 -5.82
N SER A 139 -5.05 16.24 -6.99
CA SER A 139 -6.50 16.18 -7.20
C SER A 139 -6.95 15.08 -8.17
N TRP A 140 -8.22 14.71 -8.04
CA TRP A 140 -8.88 13.76 -8.93
C TRP A 140 -9.50 14.45 -10.14
N HIS A 141 -9.23 13.91 -11.32
CA HIS A 141 -9.78 14.37 -12.58
C HIS A 141 -10.50 13.24 -13.28
N ARG A 142 -11.68 13.54 -13.83
CA ARG A 142 -12.40 12.57 -14.65
C ARG A 142 -11.58 12.27 -15.90
N THR A 143 -11.41 10.99 -16.20
CA THR A 143 -10.67 10.52 -17.37
C THR A 143 -11.49 9.45 -18.11
N ASN A 144 -10.87 8.78 -19.08
CA ASN A 144 -11.48 7.75 -19.90
C ASN A 144 -10.57 6.51 -20.00
N LEU A 145 -11.14 5.42 -20.48
CA LEU A 145 -10.44 4.14 -20.57
C LEU A 145 -9.23 4.19 -21.53
N VAL A 146 -9.25 5.06 -22.54
CA VAL A 146 -8.12 5.20 -23.49
C VAL A 146 -6.90 5.78 -22.78
N ASP A 147 -7.09 6.79 -21.95
CA ASP A 147 -5.99 7.40 -21.19
C ASP A 147 -5.46 6.45 -20.11
N PHE A 148 -6.34 5.70 -19.44
CA PHE A 148 -5.91 4.60 -18.58
C PHE A 148 -5.12 3.54 -19.35
N TYR A 149 -5.58 3.14 -20.54
CA TYR A 149 -4.92 2.11 -21.33
C TYR A 149 -3.50 2.52 -21.77
N LYS A 150 -3.26 3.82 -22.01
CA LYS A 150 -1.90 4.33 -22.25
C LYS A 150 -0.98 4.09 -21.05
N GLU A 151 -1.44 4.44 -19.85
CA GLU A 151 -0.68 4.18 -18.62
C GLU A 151 -0.52 2.68 -18.39
N PHE A 152 -1.56 1.89 -18.58
CA PHE A 152 -1.51 0.43 -18.47
C PHE A 152 -0.42 -0.18 -19.38
N LEU A 153 -0.30 0.27 -20.63
CA LEU A 153 0.70 -0.25 -21.56
C LEU A 153 2.13 0.21 -21.21
N ASN A 154 2.28 1.44 -20.74
CA ASN A 154 3.59 2.04 -20.49
C ASN A 154 4.19 1.69 -19.14
N ASN A 155 3.38 1.19 -18.19
CA ASN A 155 3.83 0.81 -16.86
C ASN A 155 4.04 -0.70 -16.75
N ASP A 156 4.81 -1.12 -15.75
CA ASP A 156 5.28 -2.50 -15.63
C ASP A 156 4.20 -3.44 -15.08
N TRP A 157 3.45 -3.07 -14.05
CA TRP A 157 2.36 -3.90 -13.52
C TRP A 157 1.17 -3.09 -13.00
N ILE A 158 0.14 -3.80 -12.55
CA ILE A 158 -1.03 -3.20 -11.91
C ILE A 158 -1.29 -3.84 -10.55
N GLU A 159 -1.62 -3.02 -9.56
CA GLU A 159 -2.25 -3.46 -8.31
C GLU A 159 -3.67 -2.90 -8.23
N ILE A 160 -4.62 -3.69 -7.70
CA ILE A 160 -6.03 -3.31 -7.59
C ILE A 160 -6.50 -3.60 -6.17
N TRP A 161 -7.33 -2.74 -5.61
CA TRP A 161 -8.10 -3.07 -4.41
C TRP A 161 -9.50 -2.46 -4.50
N VAL A 162 -10.38 -2.92 -3.65
CA VAL A 162 -11.76 -2.44 -3.59
C VAL A 162 -12.04 -1.89 -2.21
N ASP A 163 -12.62 -0.70 -2.18
CA ASP A 163 -13.21 -0.13 -0.99
C ASP A 163 -14.71 -0.39 -1.08
N ASP A 164 -15.22 -1.14 -0.10
CA ASP A 164 -16.63 -1.49 0.05
C ASP A 164 -17.06 -1.17 1.48
N SER A 165 -16.70 0.02 1.93
CA SER A 165 -16.88 0.47 3.31
C SER A 165 -17.68 1.77 3.36
N ILE A 166 -18.13 2.11 4.57
CA ILE A 166 -18.66 3.42 4.89
C ILE A 166 -17.59 4.12 5.69
N SER A 167 -17.08 5.22 5.17
CA SER A 167 -16.12 6.09 5.83
C SER A 167 -16.84 6.96 6.84
N THR A 168 -16.31 7.05 8.06
CA THR A 168 -16.81 7.97 9.08
C THR A 168 -15.91 9.20 9.13
N ASN A 169 -16.43 10.36 8.76
CA ASN A 169 -15.70 11.63 8.71
C ASN A 169 -16.14 12.54 9.86
N LEU A 170 -15.19 13.21 10.53
CA LEU A 170 -15.51 14.26 11.51
C LEU A 170 -15.87 15.55 10.74
N LEU A 171 -17.08 16.06 10.96
CA LEU A 171 -17.58 17.29 10.36
C LEU A 171 -17.12 18.52 11.15
N GLU A 172 -17.18 19.71 10.53
CA GLU A 172 -16.75 20.98 11.15
C GLU A 172 -17.51 21.33 12.44
N ASP A 173 -18.74 20.83 12.58
CA ASP A 173 -19.57 20.99 13.78
C ASP A 173 -19.25 20.00 14.91
N GLY A 174 -18.24 19.14 14.71
CA GLY A 174 -17.80 18.13 15.67
C GLY A 174 -18.65 16.85 15.66
N SER A 175 -19.63 16.72 14.76
CA SER A 175 -20.38 15.49 14.55
C SER A 175 -19.69 14.54 13.56
N TYR A 176 -20.15 13.29 13.49
CA TYR A 176 -19.64 12.30 12.54
C TYR A 176 -20.62 12.12 11.37
N GLY A 177 -20.12 12.26 10.15
CA GLY A 177 -20.83 11.91 8.91
C GLY A 177 -20.40 10.52 8.43
N GLU A 178 -21.34 9.76 7.87
CA GLU A 178 -21.07 8.49 7.20
C GLU A 178 -21.17 8.67 5.69
N GLU A 179 -20.12 8.26 4.98
CA GLU A 179 -20.06 8.34 3.52
C GLU A 179 -19.72 6.98 2.92
N PRO A 180 -20.59 6.40 2.08
CA PRO A 180 -20.27 5.16 1.40
C PRO A 180 -19.11 5.35 0.43
N THR A 181 -18.02 4.64 0.67
CA THR A 181 -16.84 4.60 -0.19
C THR A 181 -16.83 3.30 -0.97
N PHE A 182 -17.64 3.27 -2.02
CA PHE A 182 -17.72 2.17 -2.99
C PHE A 182 -16.83 2.48 -4.19
N ALA A 183 -15.63 1.94 -4.21
CA ALA A 183 -14.65 2.23 -5.23
C ALA A 183 -13.82 1.00 -5.62
N ILE A 184 -13.44 0.93 -6.88
CA ILE A 184 -12.37 0.03 -7.34
C ILE A 184 -11.17 0.92 -7.67
N ASN A 185 -10.08 0.74 -6.95
CA ASN A 185 -8.87 1.52 -7.12
C ASN A 185 -7.82 0.70 -7.85
N ALA A 186 -6.97 1.38 -8.61
CA ALA A 186 -5.85 0.74 -9.29
C ALA A 186 -4.61 1.64 -9.32
N PHE A 187 -3.45 1.01 -9.22
CA PHE A 187 -2.15 1.61 -9.51
C PHE A 187 -1.57 1.01 -10.77
N CYS A 188 -1.21 1.85 -11.74
CA CYS A 188 -0.29 1.48 -12.81
C CYS A 188 1.12 1.78 -12.32
N CYS A 189 1.91 0.75 -12.07
CA CYS A 189 3.17 0.83 -11.35
C CYS A 189 4.38 0.60 -12.26
N TRP A 190 5.49 1.28 -12.00
CA TRP A 190 6.77 1.08 -12.71
C TRP A 190 7.96 1.11 -11.77
N GLY A 191 9.09 0.57 -12.23
CA GLY A 191 10.36 0.59 -11.50
C GLY A 191 10.46 -0.52 -10.46
N ASP A 192 11.14 -0.25 -9.33
CA ASP A 192 11.27 -1.21 -8.24
C ASP A 192 9.96 -1.25 -7.42
N PRO A 193 9.20 -2.36 -7.45
CA PRO A 193 7.94 -2.44 -6.73
C PRO A 193 8.10 -2.34 -5.20
N SER A 194 9.30 -2.63 -4.68
CA SER A 194 9.61 -2.45 -3.26
C SER A 194 9.75 -0.99 -2.83
N GLU A 195 9.75 -0.06 -3.78
CA GLU A 195 9.78 1.39 -3.56
C GLU A 195 8.39 2.04 -3.68
N ILE A 196 7.39 1.33 -4.22
CA ILE A 196 6.05 1.89 -4.47
C ILE A 196 5.16 1.94 -3.22
N HIS A 197 5.39 1.02 -2.28
CA HIS A 197 4.68 0.97 -0.98
C HIS A 197 5.38 1.80 0.11
N ALA A 198 6.62 2.23 -0.14
CA ALA A 198 7.29 3.23 0.68
C ALA A 198 6.80 4.61 0.22
N SER A 199 6.31 5.43 1.13
CA SER A 199 5.62 6.71 0.90
C SER A 199 6.44 7.84 0.25
N THR A 200 7.50 7.51 -0.50
CA THR A 200 8.32 8.43 -1.28
C THR A 200 8.78 7.71 -2.55
N ALA A 201 7.98 7.79 -3.60
CA ALA A 201 8.37 7.41 -4.96
C ALA A 201 9.65 8.17 -5.36
N TYR A 202 10.75 7.45 -5.51
CA TYR A 202 12.01 7.94 -6.09
C TYR A 202 11.83 8.14 -7.60
N PRO A 203 12.65 8.95 -8.30
CA PRO A 203 12.43 9.24 -9.74
C PRO A 203 12.42 8.00 -10.66
N GLU A 204 12.92 6.86 -10.20
CA GLU A 204 13.01 5.62 -10.97
C GLU A 204 11.83 4.66 -10.76
N SER A 205 10.99 4.90 -9.74
CA SER A 205 9.86 4.02 -9.37
C SER A 205 8.63 4.84 -9.00
N GLY A 206 7.44 4.40 -9.39
CA GLY A 206 6.23 5.15 -9.05
C GLY A 206 4.94 4.48 -9.47
N SER A 207 3.84 5.19 -9.25
CA SER A 207 2.51 4.72 -9.60
C SER A 207 1.61 5.84 -10.14
N VAL A 208 0.79 5.52 -11.13
CA VAL A 208 -0.33 6.35 -11.57
C VAL A 208 -1.62 5.80 -10.98
N TRP A 209 -2.36 6.67 -10.31
CA TRP A 209 -3.51 6.31 -9.49
C TRP A 209 -4.82 6.50 -10.26
N PHE A 210 -5.64 5.46 -10.22
CA PHE A 210 -6.95 5.43 -10.86
C PHE A 210 -8.04 4.94 -9.90
N GLN A 211 -9.25 5.44 -10.10
CA GLN A 211 -10.43 4.98 -9.36
C GLN A 211 -11.64 4.86 -10.29
N TRP A 212 -12.34 3.74 -10.20
CA TRP A 212 -13.68 3.53 -10.74
C TRP A 212 -14.70 3.78 -9.64
N ASN A 213 -15.46 4.87 -9.78
CA ASN A 213 -16.50 5.28 -8.85
C ASN A 213 -17.51 6.19 -9.57
N ASN A 214 -18.78 6.20 -9.15
CA ASN A 214 -19.79 7.11 -9.68
C ASN A 214 -19.76 8.51 -9.06
N PHE A 215 -19.09 8.66 -7.92
CA PHE A 215 -18.86 9.93 -7.23
C PHE A 215 -17.47 10.48 -7.60
N THR A 216 -17.29 11.79 -7.40
CA THR A 216 -15.94 12.38 -7.44
C THR A 216 -15.18 11.86 -6.22
N PRO A 217 -13.99 11.25 -6.40
CA PRO A 217 -13.21 10.76 -5.26
C PRO A 217 -12.77 11.93 -4.37
N TRP A 218 -12.63 11.68 -3.06
CA TRP A 218 -12.23 12.72 -2.11
C TRP A 218 -10.72 13.03 -2.19
N LYS A 219 -10.32 14.17 -1.61
CA LYS A 219 -8.93 14.64 -1.58
C LYS A 219 -8.09 13.92 -0.54
#